data_AF-A0ABD3JWG0-F1
#
_entry.id   AF-A0ABD3JWG0-F1
#
_cell.length_a   1.000
_cell.length_b   1.000
_cell.length_c   1.000
_cell.angle_alpha   90.00
_cell.angle_beta   90.00
_cell.angle_gamma   90.00
#
_symmetry.space_group_name_H-M   'P 1'
#
loop_
_entity.id
_entity.type
_entity.pdbx_description
1 polymer ?
#
loop_
_entity_poly.entity_id
_entity_poly.type
_entity_poly.pdbx_seq_one_letter_code
_entity_poly.pdbx_strand_id
1 'polypeptide(L)'
;MSNLRILNLYEIKFEQLLSLSYLTNLRELSLRGCSCKVSELDALKELELLDLSGTKVKFLPTLESFSNLQQLLLRDCADLEEMENLKSLTDLAVLDRSGTKIKEFPYDV
;
A
#
# COMPACT_ATOMS: atom_id res chain seq x y z
N MET A 1 18.67 -6.36 9.08
CA MET A 1 17.43 -6.26 9.88
C MET A 1 16.48 -7.39 9.47
N SER A 2 16.86 -8.66 9.69
CA SER A 2 16.14 -9.82 9.11
C SER A 2 14.86 -10.25 9.85
N ASN A 3 14.54 -9.64 10.99
CA ASN A 3 13.39 -10.05 11.81
C ASN A 3 12.25 -9.03 11.87
N LEU A 4 12.41 -7.86 11.25
CA LEU A 4 11.37 -6.83 11.30
C LEU A 4 10.16 -7.31 10.48
N ARG A 5 9.02 -7.45 11.15
CA ARG A 5 7.75 -7.88 10.53
C ARG A 5 6.72 -6.76 10.42
N ILE A 6 6.80 -5.78 11.30
CA ILE A 6 5.85 -4.67 11.37
C ILE A 6 6.64 -3.37 11.33
N LEU A 7 6.26 -2.49 10.41
CA LEU A 7 6.79 -1.14 10.31
C LEU A 7 5.62 -0.15 10.27
N ASN A 8 5.55 0.71 11.28
CA ASN A 8 4.54 1.76 11.38
C ASN A 8 5.23 3.12 11.44
N LEU A 9 4.92 3.99 10.48
CA LEU A 9 5.48 5.32 10.32
C LEU A 9 4.42 6.43 10.50
N TYR A 10 3.35 6.15 11.27
CA TYR A 10 2.19 7.02 11.46
C TYR A 10 2.51 8.53 11.54
N GLU A 11 1.86 9.31 10.67
CA GLU A 11 1.91 10.77 10.60
C GLU A 11 3.32 11.38 10.46
N ILE A 12 4.28 10.64 9.91
CA ILE A 12 5.61 11.21 9.65
C ILE A 12 5.63 11.99 8.32
N LYS A 13 6.24 13.18 8.37
CA LYS A 13 6.51 14.00 7.20
C LYS A 13 7.89 13.67 6.66
N PHE A 14 7.93 13.02 5.49
CA PHE A 14 9.14 12.79 4.73
C PHE A 14 9.05 13.55 3.41
N GLU A 15 10.15 14.12 2.93
CA GLU A 15 10.23 14.56 1.52
C GLU A 15 10.21 13.34 0.58
N GLN A 16 10.84 12.23 1.00
CA GLN A 16 10.86 10.95 0.31
C GLN A 16 10.97 9.80 1.31
N LEU A 17 10.25 8.70 1.06
CA LEU A 17 10.40 7.47 1.85
C LEU A 17 11.72 6.79 1.47
N LEU A 18 12.52 6.42 2.46
CA LEU A 18 13.72 5.60 2.24
C LEU A 18 13.32 4.26 1.63
N SER A 19 14.14 3.71 0.72
CA SER A 19 13.89 2.39 0.13
C SER A 19 13.70 1.35 1.24
N LEU A 20 12.63 0.56 1.15
CA LEU A 20 12.33 -0.52 2.08
C LEU A 20 12.78 -1.89 1.56
N SER A 21 13.58 -1.92 0.49
CA SER A 21 13.98 -3.14 -0.23
C SER A 21 14.70 -4.19 0.61
N TYR A 22 15.33 -3.79 1.72
CA TYR A 22 16.02 -4.69 2.64
C TYR A 22 15.11 -5.31 3.71
N LEU A 23 13.84 -4.90 3.78
CA LEU A 23 12.84 -5.40 4.74
C LEU A 23 12.05 -6.58 4.17
N THR A 24 12.73 -7.57 3.59
CA THR A 24 12.11 -8.66 2.82
C THR A 24 11.20 -9.59 3.64
N ASN A 25 11.26 -9.52 4.97
CA ASN A 25 10.41 -10.30 5.89
C ASN A 25 9.25 -9.49 6.49
N LEU A 26 9.01 -8.28 5.98
CA LEU A 26 7.94 -7.41 6.47
C LEU A 26 6.57 -7.99 6.10
N ARG A 27 5.69 -8.09 7.09
CA ARG A 27 4.29 -8.54 6.97
C ARG A 27 3.33 -7.36 6.98
N GLU A 28 3.62 -6.32 7.75
CA GLU A 28 2.74 -5.17 7.91
C GLU A 28 3.50 -3.86 7.68
N LEU A 29 2.98 -3.03 6.80
CA LEU A 29 3.46 -1.68 6.54
C LEU A 29 2.31 -0.69 6.70
N SER A 30 2.45 0.22 7.68
CA SER A 30 1.55 1.37 7.83
C SER A 30 2.31 2.67 7.58
N LEU A 31 1.86 3.39 6.55
CA LEU A 31 2.28 4.75 6.20
C LEU A 31 1.14 5.75 6.46
N ARG A 32 0.22 5.41 7.36
CA ARG A 32 -0.98 6.22 7.60
C ARG A 32 -0.63 7.66 7.95
N GLY A 33 -1.25 8.60 7.26
CA GLY A 33 -1.04 10.04 7.45
C GLY A 33 0.32 10.57 6.97
N CYS A 34 1.16 9.73 6.34
CA CYS A 34 2.44 10.17 5.78
C CYS A 34 2.23 11.01 4.52
N SER A 35 3.05 12.04 4.36
CA SER A 35 3.08 12.88 3.17
C SER A 35 4.25 12.51 2.26
N CYS A 36 4.36 11.26 1.82
CA CYS A 36 5.44 10.80 0.93
C CYS A 36 4.91 10.21 -0.38
N LYS A 37 5.74 10.25 -1.43
CA LYS A 37 5.54 9.40 -2.60
C LYS A 37 5.86 7.96 -2.20
N VAL A 38 4.90 7.06 -2.40
CA VAL A 38 5.09 5.62 -2.22
C VAL A 38 5.49 5.05 -3.57
N SER A 39 6.76 4.68 -3.70
CA SER A 39 7.31 3.99 -4.87
C SER A 39 8.20 2.85 -4.39
N GLU A 40 8.32 1.78 -5.19
CA GLU A 40 9.28 0.69 -4.96
C GLU A 40 9.04 -0.11 -3.66
N LEU A 41 7.90 -0.79 -3.60
CA LEU A 41 7.56 -1.74 -2.53
C LEU A 41 7.63 -3.22 -2.99
N ASP A 42 8.05 -3.47 -4.24
CA ASP A 42 8.11 -4.77 -4.92
C ASP A 42 8.98 -5.83 -4.22
N ALA A 43 9.95 -5.38 -3.42
CA ALA A 43 10.77 -6.26 -2.59
C ALA A 43 10.02 -6.84 -1.37
N LEU A 44 8.89 -6.25 -0.95
CA LEU A 44 8.11 -6.65 0.22
C LEU A 44 7.14 -7.80 -0.12
N LYS A 45 7.67 -8.90 -0.64
CA LYS A 45 6.86 -10.04 -1.16
C LYS A 45 6.05 -10.77 -0.09
N GLU A 46 6.46 -10.64 1.16
CA GLU A 46 5.82 -11.26 2.32
C GLU A 46 4.72 -10.37 2.93
N LEU A 47 4.43 -9.21 2.35
CA LEU A 47 3.49 -8.24 2.91
C LEU A 47 2.05 -8.77 2.89
N GLU A 48 1.41 -8.75 4.04
CA GLU A 48 0.03 -9.18 4.29
C GLU A 48 -0.91 -7.98 4.48
N LEU A 49 -0.38 -6.86 5.02
CA LEU A 49 -1.13 -5.62 5.22
C LEU A 49 -0.37 -4.40 4.72
N LEU A 50 -1.03 -3.60 3.90
CA LEU A 50 -0.58 -2.28 3.46
C LEU A 50 -1.62 -1.21 3.80
N ASP A 51 -1.25 -0.28 4.69
CA ASP A 51 -2.08 0.86 5.07
C ASP A 51 -1.46 2.17 4.58
N LEU A 52 -2.12 2.78 3.59
CA LEU A 52 -1.80 4.09 3.04
C LEU A 52 -2.84 5.16 3.42
N SER A 53 -3.68 4.90 4.43
CA SER A 53 -4.80 5.77 4.76
C SER A 53 -4.35 7.21 5.09
N GLY A 54 -5.06 8.21 4.60
CA GLY A 54 -4.75 9.63 4.83
C GLY A 54 -3.45 10.11 4.18
N THR A 55 -2.86 9.32 3.28
CA THR A 55 -1.71 9.76 2.47
C THR A 55 -2.19 10.55 1.25
N LYS A 56 -1.26 11.28 0.61
CA LYS A 56 -1.51 12.02 -0.65
C LYS A 56 -1.12 11.21 -1.90
N VAL A 57 -1.34 9.90 -1.84
CA VAL A 57 -1.03 9.01 -2.95
C VAL A 57 -1.95 9.30 -4.14
N LYS A 58 -1.36 9.50 -5.32
CA LYS A 58 -2.08 9.69 -6.59
C LYS A 58 -2.18 8.42 -7.43
N PHE A 59 -1.17 7.58 -7.30
CA PHE A 59 -1.03 6.29 -7.98
C PHE A 59 -0.46 5.30 -6.98
N LEU A 60 -1.01 4.09 -6.96
CA LEU A 60 -0.45 3.02 -6.13
C LEU A 60 0.89 2.56 -6.69
N PRO A 61 1.81 2.04 -5.85
CA PRO A 61 2.95 1.30 -6.36
C PRO A 61 2.46 0.06 -7.12
N THR A 62 3.27 -0.46 -8.04
CA THR A 62 2.95 -1.71 -8.74
C THR A 62 2.69 -2.84 -7.73
N LEU A 63 1.51 -3.44 -7.80
CA LEU A 63 1.05 -4.42 -6.82
C LEU A 63 1.24 -5.89 -7.26
N GLU A 64 1.92 -6.12 -8.40
CA GLU A 64 2.10 -7.46 -8.99
C GLU A 64 2.84 -8.44 -8.09
N SER A 65 3.72 -7.95 -7.21
CA SER A 65 4.53 -8.78 -6.30
C SER A 65 3.86 -9.11 -4.96
N PHE A 66 2.65 -8.61 -4.71
CA PHE A 66 1.95 -8.73 -3.42
C PHE A 66 0.94 -9.88 -3.38
N SER A 67 1.36 -11.08 -3.79
CA SER A 67 0.47 -12.26 -3.82
C SER A 67 -0.07 -12.65 -2.44
N ASN A 68 0.65 -12.31 -1.36
CA ASN A 68 0.25 -12.61 0.03
C ASN A 68 -0.59 -11.48 0.69
N LEU A 69 -0.89 -10.40 -0.04
CA LEU A 69 -1.54 -9.23 0.57
C LEU A 69 -3.02 -9.51 0.82
N GLN A 70 -3.40 -9.47 2.09
CA GLN A 70 -4.75 -9.75 2.57
C GLN A 70 -5.56 -8.47 2.78
N GLN A 71 -4.88 -7.36 3.13
CA GLN A 71 -5.54 -6.10 3.46
C GLN A 71 -4.84 -4.92 2.77
N LEU A 72 -5.61 -4.17 1.98
CA LEU A 72 -5.20 -2.92 1.37
C LEU A 72 -6.12 -1.79 1.86
N LEU A 73 -5.56 -0.89 2.67
CA LEU A 73 -6.30 0.23 3.28
C LEU A 73 -5.86 1.55 2.64
N LEU A 74 -6.81 2.23 2.01
CA LEU A 74 -6.63 3.46 1.22
C LEU A 74 -7.60 4.55 1.68
N ARG A 75 -8.03 4.50 2.94
CA ARG A 75 -9.04 5.41 3.47
C ARG A 75 -8.55 6.85 3.38
N ASP A 76 -9.41 7.77 2.94
CA ASP A 76 -9.11 9.20 2.86
C ASP A 76 -7.91 9.56 1.96
N CYS A 77 -7.55 8.70 1.00
CA CYS A 77 -6.61 9.02 -0.08
C CYS A 77 -7.32 9.85 -1.16
N ALA A 78 -7.62 11.11 -0.84
CA ALA A 78 -8.48 11.99 -1.66
C ALA A 78 -7.92 12.36 -3.04
N ASP A 79 -6.63 12.14 -3.27
CA ASP A 79 -5.95 12.39 -4.55
C ASP A 79 -5.83 11.13 -5.44
N LEU A 80 -6.28 9.98 -4.95
CA LEU A 80 -6.27 8.72 -5.68
C LEU A 80 -7.55 8.62 -6.54
N GLU A 81 -7.39 8.80 -7.85
CA GLU A 81 -8.50 8.87 -8.81
C GLU A 81 -8.65 7.57 -9.62
N GLU A 82 -7.55 6.84 -9.79
CA GLU A 82 -7.46 5.63 -10.59
C GLU A 82 -6.79 4.52 -9.79
N MET A 83 -7.06 3.28 -10.18
CA MET A 83 -6.48 2.10 -9.55
C MET A 83 -6.23 1.05 -10.62
N GLU A 84 -5.02 0.51 -10.63
CA GLU A 84 -4.66 -0.60 -11.50
C GLU A 84 -5.50 -1.84 -11.17
N ASN A 85 -5.58 -2.77 -12.12
CA ASN A 85 -6.29 -4.02 -11.91
C ASN A 85 -5.62 -4.83 -10.78
N LEU A 86 -6.42 -5.34 -9.84
CA LEU A 86 -5.92 -6.06 -8.66
C LEU A 86 -5.82 -7.58 -8.86
N LYS A 87 -5.81 -8.06 -10.11
CA LYS A 87 -5.72 -9.49 -10.48
C LYS A 87 -4.58 -10.26 -9.82
N SER A 88 -3.47 -9.60 -9.48
CA SER A 88 -2.32 -10.23 -8.80
C SER A 88 -2.56 -10.47 -7.30
N LEU A 89 -3.51 -9.76 -6.69
CA LEU A 89 -3.79 -9.82 -5.25
C LEU A 89 -4.76 -10.97 -4.95
N THR A 90 -4.30 -12.20 -5.17
CA THR A 90 -5.14 -13.41 -5.09
C THR A 90 -5.68 -13.69 -3.69
N ASP A 91 -4.98 -13.23 -2.64
CA ASP A 91 -5.34 -13.44 -1.24
C ASP A 91 -6.04 -12.22 -0.60
N LEU A 92 -6.38 -11.20 -1.39
CA LEU A 92 -6.98 -9.96 -0.88
C LEU A 92 -8.37 -10.20 -0.32
N ALA A 93 -8.50 -10.07 1.00
CA ALA A 93 -9.75 -10.23 1.72
C ALA A 93 -10.41 -8.87 2.04
N VAL A 94 -9.61 -7.81 2.16
CA VAL A 94 -10.09 -6.47 2.54
C VAL A 94 -9.50 -5.41 1.62
N LEU A 95 -10.39 -4.64 0.98
CA LEU A 95 -10.07 -3.41 0.27
C LEU A 95 -10.92 -2.27 0.83
N ASP A 96 -10.31 -1.33 1.57
CA ASP A 96 -10.97 -0.10 1.99
C ASP A 96 -10.49 1.06 1.12
N ARG A 97 -11.38 1.57 0.27
CA ARG A 97 -11.14 2.73 -0.61
C ARG A 97 -12.05 3.92 -0.29
N SER A 98 -12.60 3.94 0.93
CA SER A 98 -13.48 5.00 1.39
C SER A 98 -12.76 6.35 1.35
N GLY A 99 -13.40 7.40 0.85
CA GLY A 99 -12.76 8.73 0.76
C GLY A 99 -11.71 8.86 -0.36
N THR A 100 -11.57 7.86 -1.23
CA THR A 100 -10.87 8.01 -2.52
C THR A 100 -11.79 8.61 -3.59
N LYS A 101 -11.23 9.02 -4.73
CA LYS A 101 -12.00 9.47 -5.90
C LYS A 101 -12.22 8.37 -6.93
N ILE A 102 -11.85 7.12 -6.63
CA ILE A 102 -11.92 6.03 -7.60
C ILE A 102 -13.37 5.64 -7.84
N LYS A 103 -13.81 5.80 -9.10
CA LYS A 103 -15.20 5.57 -9.51
C LYS A 103 -15.45 4.14 -9.97
N GLU A 104 -14.47 3.55 -10.64
CA GLU A 104 -14.60 2.22 -11.24
C GLU A 104 -13.94 1.18 -10.34
N PHE A 105 -14.61 0.05 -10.17
CA PHE A 105 -14.06 -1.05 -9.38
C PHE A 105 -13.09 -1.85 -10.26
N PRO A 106 -11.86 -2.14 -9.82
CA PRO A 106 -10.78 -2.69 -10.66
C PRO A 106 -10.93 -4.20 -10.99
N TYR A 107 -12.13 -4.76 -10.83
CA TYR A 107 -12.44 -6.12 -11.27
C TYR A 107 -13.24 -6.04 -12.56
N ASP A 108 -12.60 -6.38 -13.67
CA ASP A 108 -13.34 -6.98 -14.78
C ASP A 108 -13.83 -8.33 -14.27
N VAL A 109 -15.15 -8.46 -14.12
CA VAL A 109 -15.83 -9.72 -13.78
C VAL A 109 -15.59 -10.75 -14.88
#